data_AF-A0A0J9RMB9-F1
#
_entry.id   AF-A0A0J9RMB9-F1
#
_cell.length_a   1.000
_cell.length_b   1.000
_cell.length_c   1.000
_cell.angle_alpha   90.00
_cell.angle_beta   90.00
_cell.angle_gamma   90.00
#
_symmetry.space_group_name_H-M   'P 1'
#
loop_
_entity.id
_entity.type
_entity.pdbx_description
1 polymer ?
#
loop_
_entity_poly.entity_id
_entity_poly.type
_entity_poly.pdbx_seq_one_letter_code
_entity_poly.pdbx_strand_id
1 'polypeptide(L)'
;MHSRQFQNVFLTKILSDIDRRHEKHGHDPLLPLHQLERAKYMKLTSLRLTLFEFVSIVENACFMATTCLQLFAICFLDYGLFWLLETMSFHGHQETGLEVPAYVDLEIKGGGFVADVMRGIANAFRPLTQKSILDVNPCLPLPVKPDYAEYLIILLLCLLAWLILLAEPYILRTRHLIMAYFYPKRAKERGMFLYNMISEDRTSIFKFVRRRKRNEFNHTRNVKHTRNFTWLNNRFSCLIYMCSCCSCCQSTERCTICGRSLTLSNRNPCDTPGCKGVYCGKCFEKSHNKCCLCNRPVDYGDFSDVTEVDDSSDYSEKESFSERQYRKTCGGQR
;
A
#
# COMPACT_ATOMS: atom_id res chain seq x y z
N MET A 1 10.06 -24.39 -2.20
CA MET A 1 11.20 -24.28 -1.24
C MET A 1 12.51 -24.91 -1.73
N HIS A 2 12.56 -25.54 -2.90
CA HIS A 2 13.78 -26.19 -3.37
C HIS A 2 14.83 -25.22 -3.93
N SER A 3 14.48 -24.01 -4.39
CA SER A 3 15.47 -23.03 -4.86
C SER A 3 16.22 -22.33 -3.70
N ARG A 4 17.51 -22.01 -3.92
CA ARG A 4 18.37 -21.28 -2.96
C ARG A 4 18.04 -19.79 -2.88
N GLN A 5 17.47 -19.22 -3.95
CA GLN A 5 17.13 -17.80 -4.08
C GLN A 5 15.71 -17.46 -3.58
N PHE A 6 14.79 -18.43 -3.64
CA PHE A 6 13.37 -18.18 -3.38
C PHE A 6 13.11 -17.66 -1.96
N GLN A 7 12.62 -16.41 -1.88
CA GLN A 7 12.27 -15.68 -0.64
C GLN A 7 13.39 -15.73 0.42
N ASN A 8 14.65 -15.68 -0.02
CA ASN A 8 15.83 -15.68 0.84
C ASN A 8 16.23 -14.25 1.21
N VAL A 9 15.35 -13.55 1.91
CA VAL A 9 15.52 -12.13 2.32
C VAL A 9 15.56 -11.98 3.84
N PHE A 10 15.19 -13.04 4.56
CA PHE A 10 15.09 -13.06 6.02
C PHE A 10 16.41 -13.47 6.68
N LEU A 11 16.89 -12.64 7.59
CA LEU A 11 17.98 -12.96 8.49
C LEU A 11 17.51 -14.00 9.52
N THR A 12 18.18 -15.15 9.52
CA THR A 12 17.98 -16.25 10.46
C THR A 12 19.20 -16.40 11.38
N LYS A 13 19.05 -17.12 12.51
CA LYS A 13 20.16 -17.40 13.45
C LYS A 13 21.33 -18.11 12.77
N ILE A 14 21.05 -18.95 11.78
CA ILE A 14 22.04 -19.68 10.98
C ILE A 14 23.01 -18.71 10.28
N LEU A 15 22.51 -17.57 9.78
CA LEU A 15 23.37 -16.56 9.15
C LEU A 15 24.32 -15.94 10.18
N SER A 16 23.84 -15.63 11.38
CA SER A 16 24.69 -15.10 12.46
C SER A 16 25.77 -16.08 12.89
N ASP A 17 25.48 -17.39 12.88
CA ASP A 17 26.48 -18.43 13.15
C ASP A 17 27.49 -18.61 12.02
N ILE A 18 27.08 -18.38 10.76
CA ILE A 18 28.01 -18.34 9.62
C ILE A 18 28.93 -17.12 9.75
N ASP A 19 28.37 -15.94 10.00
CA ASP A 19 29.11 -14.68 10.15
C ASP A 19 30.17 -14.77 11.25
N ARG A 20 29.78 -15.25 12.44
CA ARG A 20 30.71 -15.48 13.57
C ARG A 20 31.82 -16.47 13.23
N ARG A 21 31.58 -17.44 12.34
CA ARG A 21 32.65 -18.34 11.88
C ARG A 21 33.61 -17.63 10.94
N HIS A 22 33.11 -16.82 10.01
CA HIS A 22 33.98 -16.04 9.11
C HIS A 22 34.81 -15.01 9.86
N GLU A 23 34.24 -14.37 10.88
CA GLU A 23 34.95 -13.45 11.77
C GLU A 23 36.13 -14.14 12.48
N LYS A 24 35.94 -15.38 12.96
CA LYS A 24 37.03 -16.19 13.54
C LYS A 24 38.15 -16.52 12.55
N HIS A 25 37.87 -16.51 11.25
CA HIS A 25 38.86 -16.74 10.20
C HIS A 25 39.49 -15.43 9.70
N GLY A 26 39.21 -14.29 10.35
CA GLY A 26 39.80 -12.99 10.02
C GLY A 26 39.10 -12.24 8.89
N HIS A 27 37.90 -12.65 8.49
CA HIS A 27 37.10 -11.87 7.55
C HIS A 27 36.30 -10.77 8.26
N ASP A 28 36.07 -9.65 7.58
CA ASP A 28 35.24 -8.57 8.10
C ASP A 28 33.80 -9.04 8.38
N PRO A 29 33.23 -8.68 9.54
CA PRO A 29 31.88 -9.12 9.90
C PRO A 29 30.82 -8.50 8.99
N LEU A 30 29.86 -9.33 8.56
CA LEU A 30 28.73 -8.90 7.77
C LEU A 30 27.70 -8.15 8.65
N LEU A 31 27.55 -8.53 9.92
CA LEU A 31 26.66 -7.83 10.85
C LEU A 31 27.43 -6.78 11.66
N PRO A 32 26.88 -5.58 11.92
CA PRO A 32 25.50 -5.14 11.67
C PRO A 32 25.25 -4.66 10.23
N LEU A 33 24.04 -4.93 9.72
CA LEU A 33 23.56 -4.44 8.41
C LEU A 33 23.60 -2.91 8.32
N HIS A 34 24.07 -2.38 7.18
CA HIS A 34 24.03 -0.96 6.88
C HIS A 34 22.59 -0.47 6.68
N GLN A 35 22.33 0.84 6.81
CA GLN A 35 20.97 1.38 6.70
C GLN A 35 20.33 1.09 5.33
N LEU A 36 21.13 1.13 4.26
CA LEU A 36 20.69 0.78 2.91
C LEU A 36 20.33 -0.71 2.79
N GLU A 37 21.07 -1.58 3.47
CA GLU A 37 20.85 -3.03 3.45
C GLU A 37 19.62 -3.40 4.26
N ARG A 38 19.35 -2.71 5.38
CA ARG A 38 18.12 -2.88 6.17
C ARG A 38 16.86 -2.57 5.39
N ALA A 39 16.95 -1.80 4.31
CA ALA A 39 15.82 -1.58 3.41
C ALA A 39 15.47 -2.86 2.63
N LYS A 40 16.47 -3.66 2.26
CA LYS A 40 16.34 -4.88 1.45
C LYS A 40 16.19 -6.13 2.31
N TYR A 41 17.07 -6.33 3.30
CA TYR A 41 17.12 -7.50 4.17
C TYR A 41 16.51 -7.19 5.53
N MET A 42 15.76 -8.15 6.08
CA MET A 42 15.04 -7.97 7.34
C MET A 42 15.22 -9.15 8.27
N LYS A 43 15.07 -8.92 9.57
CA LYS A 43 15.04 -10.03 10.54
C LYS A 43 13.73 -10.79 10.38
N LEU A 44 13.74 -12.10 10.61
CA LEU A 44 12.52 -12.91 10.54
C LEU A 44 11.41 -12.41 11.50
N THR A 45 11.81 -11.81 12.63
CA THR A 45 10.91 -11.30 13.67
C THR A 45 10.45 -9.85 13.46
N SER A 46 10.86 -9.16 12.38
CA SER A 46 10.46 -7.77 12.18
C SER A 46 9.02 -7.67 11.67
N LEU A 47 8.21 -6.78 12.26
CA LEU A 47 6.83 -6.47 11.81
C LEU A 47 6.76 -5.77 10.44
N ARG A 48 7.90 -5.43 9.85
CA ARG A 48 7.94 -4.80 8.53
C ARG A 48 7.54 -5.81 7.46
N LEU A 49 6.56 -5.45 6.63
CA LEU A 49 6.15 -6.25 5.49
C LEU A 49 7.06 -6.04 4.29
N THR A 50 7.32 -7.11 3.56
CA THR A 50 7.94 -7.08 2.23
C THR A 50 6.92 -6.66 1.18
N LEU A 51 7.39 -6.22 0.01
CA LEU A 51 6.50 -5.88 -1.10
C LEU A 51 5.67 -7.08 -1.56
N PHE A 52 6.25 -8.29 -1.58
CA PHE A 52 5.50 -9.48 -2.00
C PHE A 52 4.42 -9.86 -0.99
N GLU A 53 4.70 -9.75 0.32
CA GLU A 53 3.68 -9.97 1.36
C GLU A 53 2.58 -8.93 1.26
N PHE A 54 2.96 -7.67 1.01
CA PHE A 54 1.98 -6.59 0.85
C PHE A 54 1.05 -6.83 -0.34
N VAL A 55 1.60 -7.20 -1.51
CA VAL A 55 0.79 -7.52 -2.69
C VAL A 55 -0.17 -8.68 -2.41
N SER A 56 0.32 -9.75 -1.78
CA SER A 56 -0.51 -10.90 -1.39
C SER A 56 -1.63 -10.50 -0.43
N ILE A 57 -1.35 -9.65 0.56
CA ILE A 57 -2.35 -9.16 1.50
C ILE A 57 -3.37 -8.27 0.81
N VAL A 58 -2.94 -7.40 -0.11
CA VAL A 58 -3.85 -6.53 -0.85
C VAL A 58 -4.80 -7.34 -1.71
N GLU A 59 -4.29 -8.36 -2.41
CA GLU A 59 -5.11 -9.29 -3.20
C GLU A 59 -6.17 -9.98 -2.34
N ASN A 60 -5.74 -10.60 -1.23
CA ASN A 60 -6.65 -11.27 -0.31
C ASN A 60 -7.62 -10.28 0.37
N ALA A 61 -7.16 -9.06 0.67
CA ALA A 61 -7.96 -8.02 1.31
C ALA A 61 -9.03 -7.48 0.36
N CYS A 62 -8.74 -7.37 -0.93
CA CYS A 62 -9.74 -7.02 -1.94
C CYS A 62 -10.86 -8.06 -1.96
N PHE A 63 -10.52 -9.35 -1.96
CA PHE A 63 -11.51 -10.43 -1.92
C PHE A 63 -12.31 -10.44 -0.60
N MET A 64 -11.66 -10.18 0.53
CA MET A 64 -12.34 -10.07 1.82
C MET A 64 -13.25 -8.84 1.90
N ALA A 65 -12.82 -7.72 1.31
CA ALA A 65 -13.59 -6.48 1.29
C ALA A 65 -14.86 -6.62 0.44
N THR A 66 -14.78 -7.30 -0.72
CA THR A 66 -15.96 -7.53 -1.56
C THR A 66 -17.00 -8.41 -0.86
N THR A 67 -16.57 -9.48 -0.19
CA THR A 67 -17.47 -10.36 0.58
C THR A 67 -18.08 -9.65 1.80
N CYS A 68 -17.28 -8.86 2.54
CA CYS A 68 -17.81 -8.02 3.62
C CYS A 68 -18.84 -6.98 3.12
N LEU A 69 -18.59 -6.37 1.96
CA LEU A 69 -19.51 -5.40 1.35
C LEU A 69 -20.83 -6.07 0.93
N GLN A 70 -20.77 -7.28 0.38
CA GLN A 70 -21.96 -8.07 0.04
C GLN A 70 -22.80 -8.39 1.29
N LEU A 71 -22.17 -8.89 2.36
CA LEU A 71 -22.87 -9.18 3.62
C LEU A 71 -23.47 -7.91 4.24
N PHE A 72 -22.72 -6.81 4.22
CA PHE A 72 -23.21 -5.52 4.70
C PHE A 72 -24.42 -5.03 3.89
N ALA A 73 -24.38 -5.16 2.56
CA ALA A 73 -25.50 -4.77 1.69
C ALA A 73 -26.75 -5.61 1.99
N ILE A 74 -26.62 -6.92 2.23
CA ILE A 74 -27.75 -7.78 2.62
C ILE A 74 -28.34 -7.31 3.96
N CYS A 75 -27.51 -7.13 4.99
CA CYS A 75 -27.98 -6.66 6.30
C CYS A 75 -28.65 -5.27 6.23
N PHE A 76 -28.11 -4.39 5.38
CA PHE A 76 -28.67 -3.06 5.16
C PHE A 76 -30.03 -3.12 4.45
N LEU A 77 -30.16 -3.98 3.43
CA LEU A 77 -31.44 -4.20 2.74
C LEU A 77 -32.49 -4.80 3.67
N ASP A 78 -32.12 -5.77 4.50
CA ASP A 78 -33.04 -6.38 5.48
C ASP A 78 -33.53 -5.34 6.50
N TYR A 79 -32.61 -4.51 7.01
CA TYR A 79 -32.97 -3.40 7.90
C TYR A 79 -33.84 -2.35 7.21
N GLY A 80 -33.52 -2.02 5.96
CA GLY A 80 -34.31 -1.09 5.13
C GLY A 80 -35.71 -1.62 4.85
N LEU A 81 -35.85 -2.91 4.56
CA LEU A 81 -37.14 -3.58 4.36
C LEU A 81 -37.98 -3.57 5.64
N PHE A 82 -37.36 -3.85 6.79
CA PHE A 82 -38.02 -3.75 8.09
C PHE A 82 -38.57 -2.33 8.33
N TRP A 83 -37.73 -1.30 8.15
CA TRP A 83 -38.16 0.10 8.32
C TRP A 83 -39.26 0.53 7.35
N LEU A 84 -39.17 0.09 6.11
CA LEU A 84 -40.18 0.36 5.10
C LEU A 84 -41.53 -0.26 5.49
N LEU A 85 -41.53 -1.53 5.90
CA LEU A 85 -42.73 -2.23 6.36
C LEU A 85 -43.31 -1.61 7.63
N GLU A 86 -42.47 -1.21 8.59
CA GLU A 86 -42.88 -0.50 9.80
C GLU A 86 -43.53 0.84 9.47
N THR A 87 -42.94 1.60 8.54
CA THR A 87 -43.48 2.89 8.08
C THR A 87 -44.81 2.72 7.33
N MET A 88 -44.92 1.72 6.45
CA MET A 88 -46.17 1.40 5.75
C MET A 88 -47.26 0.95 6.72
N SER A 89 -46.91 0.12 7.71
CA SER A 89 -47.84 -0.31 8.76
C SER A 89 -48.31 0.88 9.61
N PHE A 90 -47.40 1.77 10.01
CA PHE A 90 -47.72 2.96 10.79
C PHE A 90 -48.68 3.91 10.05
N HIS A 91 -48.42 4.22 8.78
CA HIS A 91 -49.30 5.09 7.99
C HIS A 91 -50.63 4.42 7.62
N GLY A 92 -50.64 3.12 7.30
CA GLY A 92 -51.88 2.41 6.99
C GLY A 92 -52.79 2.22 8.20
N HIS A 93 -52.24 2.13 9.41
CA HIS A 93 -53.04 2.19 10.65
C HIS A 93 -53.55 3.60 10.97
N GLN A 94 -52.91 4.65 10.46
CA GLN A 94 -53.33 6.04 10.68
C GLN A 94 -54.43 6.49 9.71
N GLU A 95 -54.48 5.90 8.51
CA GLU A 95 -55.59 6.05 7.55
C GLU A 95 -56.77 5.14 7.93
N THR A 96 -57.30 5.29 9.15
CA THR A 96 -58.52 4.58 9.55
C THR A 96 -59.73 5.14 8.80
N GLY A 97 -60.11 4.44 7.73
CA GLY A 97 -61.38 4.60 7.04
C GLY A 97 -61.22 5.29 5.69
N LEU A 98 -60.99 4.49 4.65
CA LEU A 98 -61.29 4.93 3.29
C LEU A 98 -62.81 5.14 3.22
N GLU A 99 -63.27 6.39 3.31
CA GLU A 99 -64.67 6.74 3.01
C GLU A 99 -64.89 6.55 1.51
N VAL A 100 -65.22 5.33 1.09
CA VAL A 100 -65.67 5.08 -0.27
C VAL A 100 -67.06 5.72 -0.40
N PRO A 101 -67.25 6.75 -1.25
CA PRO A 101 -68.58 7.32 -1.45
C PRO A 101 -69.48 6.22 -2.03
N ALA A 102 -70.52 5.88 -1.29
CA ALA A 102 -71.36 4.72 -1.59
C ALA A 102 -72.14 4.84 -2.91
N TYR A 103 -72.21 6.04 -3.51
CA TYR A 103 -72.81 6.27 -4.82
C TYR A 103 -72.41 7.63 -5.42
N VAL A 104 -72.64 7.79 -6.73
CA VAL A 104 -72.51 9.05 -7.46
C VAL A 104 -73.86 9.75 -7.46
N ASP A 105 -73.97 10.92 -6.84
CA ASP A 105 -75.23 11.70 -6.83
C ASP A 105 -75.41 12.41 -8.19
N LEU A 106 -76.48 12.08 -8.90
CA LEU A 106 -76.79 12.66 -10.22
C LEU A 106 -77.63 13.93 -10.04
N GLU A 107 -77.00 15.10 -10.11
CA GLU A 107 -77.70 16.39 -10.05
C GLU A 107 -78.15 16.84 -11.46
N ILE A 108 -79.44 16.67 -11.77
CA ILE A 108 -80.02 17.07 -13.07
C ILE A 108 -80.35 18.58 -13.06
N LYS A 109 -79.59 19.37 -13.82
CA LYS A 109 -79.79 20.83 -13.98
C LYS A 109 -80.67 21.14 -15.20
N GLY A 110 -81.86 21.69 -14.95
CA GLY A 110 -82.85 22.05 -15.97
C GLY A 110 -84.27 21.99 -15.43
N GLY A 111 -85.16 22.83 -15.97
CA GLY A 111 -86.59 22.88 -15.63
C GLY A 111 -87.46 22.34 -16.78
N GLY A 112 -88.53 21.64 -16.45
CA GLY A 112 -89.48 21.06 -17.40
C GLY A 112 -89.98 19.69 -16.96
N PHE A 113 -91.09 19.22 -17.54
CA PHE A 113 -91.74 17.96 -17.16
C PHE A 113 -90.80 16.74 -17.22
N VAL A 114 -89.97 16.65 -18.26
CA VAL A 114 -88.98 15.56 -18.43
C VAL A 114 -87.91 15.60 -17.34
N ALA A 115 -87.50 16.80 -16.91
CA ALA A 115 -86.51 16.96 -15.84
C ALA A 115 -87.07 16.51 -14.49
N ASP A 116 -88.36 16.72 -14.23
CA ASP A 116 -89.02 16.29 -12.99
C ASP A 116 -89.21 14.77 -12.92
N VAL A 117 -89.55 14.12 -14.05
CA VAL A 117 -89.61 12.65 -14.13
C VAL A 117 -88.23 12.04 -13.88
N MET A 118 -87.18 12.57 -14.52
CA MET A 118 -85.82 12.07 -14.33
C MET A 118 -85.30 12.30 -12.90
N ARG A 119 -85.68 13.41 -12.26
CA ARG A 119 -85.37 13.70 -10.85
C ARG A 119 -86.10 12.73 -9.91
N GLY A 120 -87.35 12.38 -10.22
CA GLY A 120 -88.11 11.36 -9.49
C GLY A 120 -87.46 9.98 -9.56
N ILE A 121 -87.03 9.56 -10.75
CA ILE A 121 -86.32 8.28 -10.96
C ILE A 121 -84.97 8.28 -10.23
N ALA A 122 -84.15 9.33 -10.42
CA ALA A 122 -82.85 9.43 -9.76
C ALA A 122 -82.97 9.38 -8.23
N ASN A 123 -83.98 10.04 -7.65
CA ASN A 123 -84.23 10.00 -6.21
C ASN A 123 -84.77 8.64 -5.73
N ALA A 124 -85.60 7.95 -6.53
CA ALA A 124 -86.14 6.63 -6.17
C ALA A 124 -85.06 5.54 -6.18
N PHE A 125 -84.03 5.68 -7.01
CA PHE A 125 -82.89 4.77 -7.08
C PHE A 125 -81.71 5.21 -6.20
N ARG A 126 -81.85 6.23 -5.34
CA ARG A 126 -80.82 6.54 -4.33
C ARG A 126 -80.75 5.37 -3.34
N PRO A 127 -79.67 4.57 -3.35
CA PRO A 127 -79.58 3.45 -2.45
C PRO A 127 -79.43 3.97 -1.01
N LEU A 128 -80.16 3.37 -0.06
CA LEU A 128 -80.03 3.61 1.39
C LEU A 128 -78.77 2.93 1.95
N THR A 129 -77.68 2.87 1.18
CA THR A 129 -76.47 2.18 1.59
C THR A 129 -75.69 3.06 2.57
N GLN A 130 -75.59 2.56 3.81
CA GLN A 130 -74.77 3.13 4.87
C GLN A 130 -73.32 3.21 4.40
N LYS A 131 -72.66 4.37 4.60
CA LYS A 131 -71.22 4.54 4.36
C LYS A 131 -70.47 3.39 5.02
N SER A 132 -69.95 2.44 4.23
CA SER A 132 -69.22 1.30 4.75
C SER A 132 -67.77 1.73 4.94
N ILE A 133 -67.37 1.92 6.19
CA ILE A 133 -65.95 2.10 6.55
C ILE A 133 -65.30 0.74 6.38
N LEU A 134 -64.48 0.58 5.35
CA LEU A 134 -63.68 -0.63 5.14
C LEU A 134 -62.49 -0.57 6.10
N ASP A 135 -62.38 -1.58 6.97
CA ASP A 135 -61.24 -1.73 7.86
C ASP A 135 -60.08 -2.40 7.12
N VAL A 136 -58.98 -1.66 6.93
CA VAL A 136 -57.80 -2.08 6.14
C VAL A 136 -56.77 -2.79 7.03
N ASN A 137 -56.95 -2.76 8.37
CA ASN A 137 -56.05 -3.34 9.35
C ASN A 137 -55.66 -4.82 9.11
N PRO A 138 -56.55 -5.75 8.72
CA PRO A 138 -56.18 -7.17 8.54
C PRO A 138 -55.35 -7.44 7.28
N CYS A 139 -55.25 -6.48 6.35
CA CYS A 139 -54.50 -6.63 5.10
C CYS A 139 -53.07 -6.09 5.19
N LEU A 140 -52.70 -5.42 6.29
CA LEU A 140 -51.38 -4.82 6.46
C LEU A 140 -50.33 -5.87 6.85
N PRO A 141 -49.17 -5.91 6.17
CA PRO A 141 -48.09 -6.80 6.56
C PRO A 141 -47.50 -6.37 7.92
N LEU A 142 -47.39 -7.31 8.85
CA LEU A 142 -46.78 -7.09 10.16
C LEU A 142 -45.24 -7.13 10.03
N PRO A 143 -44.51 -6.06 10.41
CA PRO A 143 -43.06 -6.05 10.35
C PRO A 143 -42.46 -6.99 11.41
N VAL A 144 -41.59 -7.92 10.99
CA VAL A 144 -40.82 -8.77 11.91
C VAL A 144 -39.47 -8.11 12.18
N LYS A 145 -39.18 -7.84 13.46
CA LYS A 145 -37.94 -7.19 13.88
C LYS A 145 -36.73 -8.08 13.56
N PRO A 146 -35.67 -7.52 12.93
CA PRO A 146 -34.44 -8.27 12.68
C PRO A 146 -33.71 -8.60 13.99
N ASP A 147 -33.08 -9.78 14.05
CA ASP A 147 -32.30 -10.19 15.21
C ASP A 147 -30.91 -9.52 15.20
N TYR A 148 -30.74 -8.53 16.08
CA TYR A 148 -29.49 -7.79 16.23
C TYR A 148 -28.34 -8.66 16.75
N ALA A 149 -28.63 -9.76 17.45
CA ALA A 149 -27.58 -10.67 17.93
C ALA A 149 -26.90 -11.37 16.74
N GLU A 150 -27.66 -11.79 15.74
CA GLU A 150 -27.11 -12.40 14.53
C GLU A 150 -26.23 -11.42 13.75
N TYR A 151 -26.65 -10.15 13.63
CA TYR A 151 -25.83 -9.10 13.01
C TYR A 151 -24.51 -8.87 13.75
N LEU A 152 -24.52 -8.92 15.09
CA LEU A 152 -23.29 -8.82 15.88
C LEU A 152 -22.38 -10.02 15.67
N ILE A 153 -22.93 -11.24 15.53
CA ILE A 153 -22.15 -12.44 15.22
C ILE A 153 -21.51 -12.31 13.83
N ILE A 154 -22.27 -11.88 12.82
CA ILE A 154 -21.75 -11.66 11.46
C ILE A 154 -20.61 -10.64 11.47
N LEU A 155 -20.79 -9.51 12.18
CA LEU A 155 -19.75 -8.49 12.34
C LEU A 155 -18.49 -9.09 12.99
N LEU A 156 -18.64 -9.87 14.05
CA LEU A 156 -17.53 -10.49 14.77
C LEU A 156 -16.78 -11.50 13.88
N LEU A 157 -17.50 -12.31 13.10
CA LEU A 157 -16.89 -13.23 12.14
C LEU A 157 -16.11 -12.49 11.06
N CYS A 158 -16.65 -11.39 10.53
CA CYS A 158 -15.94 -10.53 9.58
C CYS A 158 -14.66 -9.96 10.21
N LEU A 159 -14.73 -9.42 11.44
CA LEU A 159 -13.55 -8.91 12.14
C LEU A 159 -12.49 -9.99 12.36
N LEU A 160 -12.90 -11.19 12.75
CA LEU A 160 -12.00 -12.32 12.94
C LEU A 160 -11.33 -12.73 11.61
N ALA A 161 -12.07 -12.74 10.50
CA ALA A 161 -11.52 -13.00 9.18
C ALA A 161 -10.45 -11.96 8.78
N TRP A 162 -10.69 -10.67 9.07
CA TRP A 162 -9.69 -9.61 8.88
C TRP A 162 -8.43 -9.81 9.73
N LEU A 163 -8.59 -10.25 10.99
CA LEU A 163 -7.43 -10.57 11.85
C LEU A 163 -6.61 -11.75 11.29
N ILE A 164 -7.27 -12.79 10.77
CA ILE A 164 -6.60 -13.92 10.12
C ILE A 164 -5.82 -13.44 8.89
N LEU A 165 -6.43 -12.58 8.08
CA LEU A 165 -5.77 -12.01 6.89
C LEU A 165 -4.50 -11.21 7.24
N LEU A 166 -4.54 -10.45 8.34
CA LEU A 166 -3.35 -9.76 8.86
C LEU A 166 -2.31 -10.73 9.43
N ALA A 167 -2.73 -11.87 9.98
CA ALA A 167 -1.85 -12.90 10.54
C ALA A 167 -1.20 -13.79 9.48
N GLU A 168 -1.84 -13.97 8.32
CA GLU A 168 -1.40 -14.78 7.18
C GLU A 168 0.10 -14.63 6.82
N PRO A 169 0.65 -13.42 6.56
CA PRO A 169 2.06 -13.25 6.22
C PRO A 169 3.00 -13.74 7.34
N TYR A 170 2.59 -13.61 8.60
CA TYR A 170 3.39 -14.06 9.75
C TYR A 170 3.37 -15.57 9.88
N ILE A 171 2.22 -16.20 9.64
CA ILE A 171 2.11 -17.67 9.57
C ILE A 171 2.99 -18.19 8.43
N LEU A 172 2.94 -17.55 7.25
CA LEU A 172 3.79 -17.91 6.11
C LEU A 172 5.27 -17.73 6.41
N ARG A 173 5.69 -16.84 7.32
CA ARG A 173 7.09 -16.75 7.75
C ARG A 173 7.54 -17.91 8.64
N THR A 174 6.64 -18.52 9.41
CA THR A 174 6.98 -19.66 10.29
C THR A 174 7.57 -20.84 9.54
N ARG A 175 7.23 -21.02 8.26
CA ARG A 175 7.82 -22.05 7.40
C ARG A 175 9.35 -21.98 7.35
N HIS A 176 9.95 -20.80 7.50
CA HIS A 176 11.41 -20.64 7.52
C HIS A 176 12.01 -21.20 8.82
N LEU A 177 11.28 -21.09 9.93
CA LEU A 177 11.64 -21.68 11.21
C LEU A 177 11.45 -23.20 11.19
N ILE A 178 10.33 -23.68 10.64
CA ILE A 178 10.08 -25.11 10.40
C ILE A 178 11.18 -25.70 9.52
N MET A 179 11.55 -25.03 8.42
CA MET A 179 12.62 -25.48 7.54
C MET A 179 13.98 -25.54 8.25
N ALA A 180 14.28 -24.58 9.12
CA ALA A 180 15.51 -24.58 9.91
C ALA A 180 15.57 -25.73 10.92
N TYR A 181 14.42 -26.15 11.45
CA TYR A 181 14.30 -27.27 12.39
C TYR A 181 14.41 -28.63 11.70
N PHE A 182 13.58 -28.89 10.68
CA PHE A 182 13.52 -30.20 10.02
C PHE A 182 14.63 -30.44 9.00
N TYR A 183 15.10 -29.41 8.30
CA TYR A 183 16.07 -29.53 7.20
C TYR A 183 17.29 -28.60 7.39
N PRO A 184 18.11 -28.82 8.43
CA PRO A 184 19.20 -27.91 8.80
C PRO A 184 20.29 -27.81 7.72
N LYS A 185 20.58 -28.91 7.00
CA LYS A 185 21.55 -28.91 5.88
C LYS A 185 21.14 -27.93 4.79
N ARG A 186 19.86 -27.96 4.39
CA ARG A 186 19.30 -27.05 3.39
C ARG A 186 19.25 -25.61 3.89
N ALA A 187 18.93 -25.42 5.16
CA ALA A 187 18.92 -24.11 5.79
C ALA A 187 20.32 -23.47 5.82
N LYS A 188 21.37 -24.27 6.06
CA LYS A 188 22.77 -23.83 5.98
C LYS A 188 23.16 -23.42 4.56
N GLU A 189 22.81 -24.19 3.54
CA GLU A 189 23.08 -23.81 2.14
C GLU A 189 22.42 -22.50 1.74
N ARG A 190 21.14 -22.30 2.12
CA ARG A 190 20.44 -21.03 1.90
C ARG A 190 21.08 -19.87 2.67
N GLY A 191 21.54 -20.13 3.91
CA GLY A 191 22.27 -19.16 4.71
C GLY A 191 23.59 -18.74 4.07
N MET A 192 24.38 -19.69 3.56
CA MET A 192 25.63 -19.40 2.84
C MET A 192 25.37 -18.63 1.55
N PHE A 193 24.36 -19.02 0.79
CA PHE A 193 23.96 -18.29 -0.42
C PHE A 193 23.57 -16.84 -0.10
N LEU A 194 22.78 -16.64 0.97
CA LEU A 194 22.40 -15.31 1.43
C LEU A 194 23.62 -14.49 1.88
N TYR A 195 24.56 -15.09 2.59
CA TYR A 195 25.80 -14.42 3.01
C TYR A 195 26.58 -13.87 1.81
N ASN A 196 26.85 -14.71 0.81
CA ASN A 196 27.57 -14.30 -0.40
C ASN A 196 26.81 -13.21 -1.14
N MET A 197 25.50 -13.35 -1.28
CA MET A 197 24.64 -12.36 -1.94
C MET A 197 24.68 -11.01 -1.22
N ILE A 198 24.59 -10.98 0.12
CA ILE A 198 24.67 -9.71 0.88
C ILE A 198 26.05 -9.09 0.69
N SER A 199 27.12 -9.88 0.76
CA SER A 199 28.50 -9.41 0.58
C SER A 199 28.70 -8.72 -0.77
N GLU A 200 28.24 -9.35 -1.86
CA GLU A 200 28.25 -8.77 -3.21
C GLU A 200 27.38 -7.51 -3.29
N ASP A 201 26.18 -7.55 -2.68
CA ASP A 201 25.23 -6.46 -2.72
C ASP A 201 25.67 -5.21 -1.92
N ARG A 202 26.54 -5.35 -0.91
CA ARG A 202 27.05 -4.19 -0.14
C ARG A 202 27.72 -3.14 -1.03
N THR A 203 28.37 -3.60 -2.09
CA THR A 203 29.08 -2.76 -3.04
C THR A 203 28.13 -2.26 -4.12
N SER A 204 27.25 -3.12 -4.64
CA SER A 204 26.30 -2.77 -5.71
C SER A 204 25.24 -1.76 -5.25
N ILE A 205 24.63 -1.97 -4.07
CA ILE A 205 23.56 -1.12 -3.53
C ILE A 205 24.08 0.30 -3.29
N PHE A 206 25.28 0.42 -2.72
CA PHE A 206 25.86 1.73 -2.44
C PHE A 206 26.13 2.51 -3.75
N LYS A 207 26.68 1.85 -4.77
CA LYS A 207 26.88 2.43 -6.11
C LYS A 207 25.56 2.85 -6.74
N PHE A 208 24.55 1.98 -6.72
CA PHE A 208 23.23 2.26 -7.28
C PHE A 208 22.55 3.48 -6.63
N VAL A 209 22.55 3.55 -5.29
CA VAL A 209 21.97 4.69 -4.55
C VAL A 209 22.67 5.99 -4.90
N ARG A 210 24.01 5.95 -5.00
CA ARG A 210 24.82 7.09 -5.40
C ARG A 210 24.41 7.63 -6.78
N ARG A 211 24.27 6.74 -7.78
CA ARG A 211 23.85 7.11 -9.13
C ARG A 211 22.43 7.64 -9.18
N ARG A 212 21.50 6.98 -8.49
CA ARG A 212 20.11 7.43 -8.40
C ARG A 212 20.03 8.86 -7.85
N LYS A 213 20.77 9.17 -6.78
CA LYS A 213 20.77 10.50 -6.16
C LYS A 213 21.43 11.55 -7.03
N ARG A 214 22.52 11.21 -7.73
CA ARG A 214 23.13 12.10 -8.71
C ARG A 214 22.19 12.39 -9.88
N ASN A 215 21.51 11.37 -10.41
CA ASN A 215 20.55 11.53 -11.49
C ASN A 215 19.38 12.42 -11.07
N GLU A 216 18.82 12.21 -9.88
CA GLU A 216 17.78 13.05 -9.27
C GLU A 216 18.24 14.52 -9.14
N PHE A 217 19.48 14.76 -8.71
CA PHE A 217 20.07 16.09 -8.61
C PHE A 217 20.24 16.75 -10.00
N ASN A 218 20.74 16.01 -10.99
CA ASN A 218 20.91 16.50 -12.36
C ASN A 218 19.56 16.81 -13.03
N HIS A 219 18.54 15.95 -12.87
CA HIS A 219 17.19 16.23 -13.34
C HIS A 219 16.62 17.49 -12.69
N THR A 220 16.76 17.65 -11.38
CA THR A 220 16.28 18.85 -10.67
C THR A 220 17.00 20.11 -11.13
N ARG A 221 18.32 20.02 -11.41
CA ARG A 221 19.11 21.12 -11.97
C ARG A 221 18.64 21.49 -13.39
N ASN A 222 18.32 20.50 -14.22
CA ASN A 222 17.83 20.71 -15.58
C ASN A 222 16.39 21.25 -15.61
N VAL A 223 15.52 20.78 -14.72
CA VAL A 223 14.11 21.23 -14.63
C VAL A 223 13.99 22.62 -13.99
N LYS A 224 14.98 23.09 -13.24
CA LYS A 224 15.03 24.51 -12.82
C LYS A 224 15.16 25.48 -13.99
N HIS A 225 15.56 25.02 -15.18
CA HIS A 225 15.50 25.81 -16.41
C HIS A 225 14.12 25.80 -17.10
N THR A 226 13.18 24.94 -16.68
CA THR A 226 11.79 24.89 -17.18
C THR A 226 10.82 25.28 -16.07
N ARG A 227 10.92 26.53 -15.61
CA ARG A 227 10.15 27.09 -14.50
C ARG A 227 8.73 27.46 -14.94
N ASN A 228 7.78 26.51 -14.93
CA ASN A 228 6.34 26.82 -15.12
C ASN A 228 5.34 26.06 -14.22
N PHE A 229 5.77 25.19 -13.30
CA PHE A 229 4.84 24.41 -12.44
C PHE A 229 4.96 24.67 -10.93
N THR A 230 5.29 25.90 -10.53
CA THR A 230 5.42 26.27 -9.10
C THR A 230 4.09 26.55 -8.39
N TRP A 231 2.96 26.56 -9.09
CA TRP A 231 1.68 26.98 -8.54
C TRP A 231 0.96 25.89 -7.73
N LEU A 232 0.97 24.64 -8.21
CA LEU A 232 0.28 23.53 -7.51
C LEU A 232 0.93 23.15 -6.18
N ASN A 233 2.25 23.28 -6.05
CA ASN A 233 2.96 22.90 -4.83
C ASN A 233 2.65 23.85 -3.65
N ASN A 234 2.28 25.11 -3.94
CA ASN A 234 2.01 26.12 -2.92
C ASN A 234 0.62 25.94 -2.27
N ARG A 235 -0.36 25.36 -2.98
CA ARG A 235 -1.70 25.06 -2.42
C ARG A 235 -1.71 23.87 -1.46
N PHE A 236 -0.89 22.85 -1.71
CA PHE A 236 -0.77 21.70 -0.79
C PHE A 236 0.05 22.03 0.47
N SER A 237 0.95 23.01 0.41
CA SER A 237 1.72 23.46 1.58
C SER A 237 0.85 24.12 2.64
N CYS A 238 -0.20 24.86 2.25
CA CYS A 238 -1.14 25.48 3.19
C CYS A 238 -2.02 24.45 3.93
N LEU A 239 -2.38 23.34 3.28
CA LEU A 239 -3.12 22.24 3.92
C LEU A 239 -2.31 21.52 5.01
N ILE A 240 -0.98 21.49 4.87
CA ILE A 240 -0.06 20.91 5.86
C ILE A 240 0.21 21.88 7.03
N TYR A 241 0.09 23.19 6.81
CA TYR A 241 0.39 24.22 7.81
C TYR A 241 -0.73 24.48 8.83
N MET A 242 -1.95 23.99 8.57
CA MET A 242 -3.09 24.13 9.50
C MET A 242 -3.05 23.16 10.70
N CYS A 243 -2.06 22.28 10.79
CA CYS A 243 -1.84 21.43 11.96
C CYS A 243 -0.80 22.07 12.91
N SER A 244 -1.17 23.19 13.54
CA SER A 244 -0.31 24.00 14.43
C SER A 244 -0.16 23.45 15.86
N CYS A 245 -0.06 22.13 16.04
CA CYS A 245 0.19 21.51 17.36
C CYS A 245 1.35 20.50 17.37
N CYS A 246 2.25 20.55 16.39
CA CYS A 246 3.45 19.71 16.35
C CYS A 246 4.72 20.56 16.41
N SER A 247 5.08 21.04 17.60
CA SER A 247 6.43 21.55 17.91
C SER A 247 7.53 20.47 17.85
N CYS A 248 7.24 19.28 17.28
CA CYS A 248 8.17 18.15 17.13
C CYS A 248 8.81 18.06 15.73
N CYS A 249 8.55 19.00 14.81
CA CYS A 249 9.16 19.01 13.49
C CYS A 249 10.53 19.71 13.49
N GLN A 250 11.45 19.31 14.36
CA GLN A 250 12.87 19.66 14.14
C GLN A 250 13.31 18.97 12.85
N SER A 251 13.53 19.76 11.79
CA SER A 251 14.02 19.29 10.52
C SER A 251 15.48 18.84 10.64
N THR A 252 15.71 17.67 11.23
CA THR A 252 17.05 17.08 11.25
C THR A 252 17.47 16.81 9.82
N GLU A 253 18.57 17.42 9.37
CA GLU A 253 19.16 17.13 8.06
C GLU A 253 19.42 15.62 7.95
N ARG A 254 19.14 15.02 6.80
CA ARG A 254 19.34 13.58 6.57
C ARG A 254 20.47 13.37 5.58
N CYS A 255 21.28 12.34 5.81
CA CYS A 255 22.33 11.95 4.87
C CYS A 255 21.74 11.66 3.49
N THR A 256 22.29 12.28 2.44
CA THR A 256 21.81 12.15 1.06
C THR A 256 21.86 10.70 0.55
N ILE A 257 22.81 9.90 1.04
CA ILE A 257 22.98 8.51 0.63
C ILE A 257 22.14 7.58 1.50
N CYS A 258 22.42 7.51 2.81
CA CYS A 258 21.83 6.49 3.69
C CYS A 258 20.57 6.95 4.46
N GLY A 259 20.16 8.22 4.34
CA GLY A 259 18.96 8.76 4.98
C GLY A 259 19.03 8.88 6.51
N ARG A 260 20.18 8.60 7.14
CA ARG A 260 20.37 8.75 8.59
C ARG A 260 20.20 10.21 9.00
N SER A 261 19.48 10.46 10.09
CA SER A 261 19.42 11.79 10.72
C SER A 261 20.82 12.22 11.16
N LEU A 262 21.16 13.46 10.83
CA LEU A 262 22.45 14.07 11.11
C LEU A 262 22.27 15.13 12.20
N THR A 263 23.23 15.15 13.11
CA THR A 263 23.47 16.25 14.05
C THR A 263 24.52 17.20 13.47
N LEU A 264 24.59 18.43 13.99
CA LEU A 264 25.57 19.44 13.56
C LEU A 264 27.02 18.92 13.62
N SER A 265 27.32 18.03 14.57
CA SER A 265 28.65 17.44 14.79
C SER A 265 29.05 16.35 13.79
N ASN A 266 28.08 15.67 13.17
CA ASN A 266 28.31 14.46 12.36
C ASN A 266 27.95 14.65 10.88
N ARG A 267 27.69 15.89 10.47
CA ARG A 267 27.35 16.25 9.10
C ARG A 267 28.61 16.66 8.33
N ASN A 268 28.74 16.11 7.13
CA ASN A 268 29.76 16.49 6.17
C ASN A 268 29.06 17.11 4.95
N PRO A 269 28.80 18.44 4.97
CA PRO A 269 28.25 19.15 3.81
C PRO A 269 29.30 19.24 2.69
N CYS A 270 28.83 19.42 1.46
CA CYS A 270 29.70 19.66 0.32
C CYS A 270 30.11 21.14 0.25
N ASP A 271 31.39 21.41 -0.02
CA ASP A 271 31.94 22.77 -0.13
C ASP A 271 31.56 23.50 -1.43
N THR A 272 31.02 22.80 -2.42
CA THR A 272 30.70 23.39 -3.74
C THR A 272 29.48 24.32 -3.62
N PRO A 273 29.59 25.61 -4.04
CA PRO A 273 28.47 26.54 -3.98
C PRO A 273 27.29 26.02 -4.83
N GLY A 274 26.10 26.02 -4.23
CA GLY A 274 24.87 25.53 -4.88
C GLY A 274 24.65 24.01 -4.82
N CYS A 275 25.58 23.24 -4.24
CA CYS A 275 25.38 21.81 -4.00
C CYS A 275 24.64 21.57 -2.67
N LYS A 276 23.60 20.72 -2.69
CA LYS A 276 22.81 20.36 -1.49
C LYS A 276 23.27 19.04 -0.84
N GLY A 277 24.46 18.56 -1.17
CA GLY A 277 24.96 17.28 -0.69
C GLY A 277 25.36 17.36 0.78
N VAL A 278 24.75 16.53 1.63
CA VAL A 278 25.11 16.39 3.04
C VAL A 278 25.23 14.92 3.39
N TYR A 279 26.37 14.50 3.94
CA TYR A 279 26.70 13.09 4.18
C TYR A 279 27.00 12.82 5.65
N CYS A 280 26.87 11.57 6.09
CA CYS A 280 27.46 11.12 7.34
C CYS A 280 28.92 10.69 7.12
N GLY A 281 29.74 10.66 8.18
CA GLY A 281 31.15 10.25 8.12
C GLY A 281 31.40 8.98 7.30
N LYS A 282 30.70 7.89 7.63
CA LYS A 282 30.85 6.60 6.93
C LYS A 282 30.53 6.67 5.42
N CYS A 283 29.50 7.42 5.04
CA CYS A 283 29.12 7.54 3.63
C CYS A 283 30.08 8.44 2.86
N PHE A 284 30.63 9.46 3.51
CA PHE A 284 31.58 10.40 2.93
C PHE A 284 32.96 9.75 2.72
N GLU A 285 33.42 8.97 3.70
CA GLU A 285 34.64 8.18 3.60
C GLU A 285 34.54 7.14 2.48
N LYS A 286 33.41 6.41 2.41
CA LYS A 286 33.13 5.44 1.34
C LYS A 286 32.99 6.10 -0.05
N SER A 287 32.88 7.43 -0.13
CA SER A 287 32.94 8.20 -1.38
C SER A 287 34.26 8.95 -1.55
N HIS A 288 35.34 8.47 -0.93
CA HIS A 288 36.69 9.06 -0.99
C HIS A 288 36.72 10.54 -0.60
N ASN A 289 35.87 10.95 0.35
CA ASN A 289 35.71 12.34 0.79
C ASN A 289 35.36 13.31 -0.34
N LYS A 290 34.74 12.80 -1.41
CA LYS A 290 34.21 13.58 -2.52
C LYS A 290 32.68 13.49 -2.53
N CYS A 291 32.05 14.61 -2.89
CA CYS A 291 30.60 14.67 -3.04
C CYS A 291 30.15 13.95 -4.31
N CYS A 292 29.16 13.06 -4.20
CA CYS A 292 28.66 12.29 -5.33
C CYS A 292 27.68 13.04 -6.24
N LEU A 293 27.22 14.22 -5.84
CA LEU A 293 26.29 15.03 -6.63
C LEU A 293 27.02 15.91 -7.65
N CYS A 294 28.08 16.61 -7.24
CA CYS A 294 28.79 17.57 -8.07
C CYS A 294 30.05 17.03 -8.76
N ASN A 295 30.77 16.07 -8.16
CA ASN A 295 32.00 15.53 -8.75
C ASN A 295 31.72 14.47 -9.83
N ARG A 296 32.75 14.11 -10.60
CA ARG A 296 32.66 13.05 -11.61
C ARG A 296 32.69 11.66 -10.93
N PRO A 297 32.11 10.61 -11.56
CA PRO A 297 32.11 9.24 -11.02
C PRO A 297 33.46 8.75 -10.55
N VAL A 298 34.47 9.00 -11.38
CA VAL A 298 35.85 8.60 -11.17
C VAL A 298 36.41 9.20 -9.88
N ASP A 299 36.10 10.47 -9.60
CA ASP A 299 36.65 11.20 -8.43
C ASP A 299 36.17 10.62 -7.10
N TYR A 300 34.98 10.02 -7.06
CA TYR A 300 34.40 9.41 -5.86
C TYR A 300 34.44 7.88 -5.88
N GLY A 301 35.28 7.30 -6.74
CA GLY A 301 35.56 5.86 -6.79
C GLY A 301 34.45 5.03 -7.43
N ASP A 302 33.70 5.57 -8.39
CA ASP A 302 32.78 4.79 -9.24
C ASP A 302 33.36 4.62 -10.65
N PHE A 303 34.04 3.48 -10.86
CA PHE A 303 34.78 3.17 -12.09
C PHE A 303 34.02 2.33 -13.11
N SER A 304 32.77 1.94 -12.86
CA SER A 304 32.09 0.99 -13.77
C SER A 304 31.74 1.59 -15.14
N ASP A 305 31.75 2.92 -15.25
CA ASP A 305 31.34 3.65 -16.44
C ASP A 305 32.55 4.22 -17.19
N VAL A 306 33.77 3.82 -16.80
CA VAL A 306 34.99 4.11 -17.56
C VAL A 306 35.07 3.07 -18.68
N THR A 307 34.39 3.34 -19.79
CA THR A 307 34.85 2.78 -21.06
C THR A 307 36.22 3.40 -21.31
N GLU A 308 37.25 2.57 -21.49
CA GLU A 308 38.51 3.01 -22.11
C GLU A 308 38.13 3.61 -23.47
N VAL A 309 38.00 4.94 -23.51
CA VAL A 309 37.97 5.67 -24.77
C VAL A 309 39.41 5.60 -25.27
N ASP A 310 39.65 4.69 -26.20
CA ASP A 310 40.84 4.75 -27.05
C ASP A 310 40.85 6.14 -27.69
N ASP A 311 41.83 6.95 -27.30
CA ASP A 311 42.10 8.22 -27.98
C ASP A 311 42.48 7.86 -29.42
N SER A 312 41.55 8.14 -30.33
CA SER A 312 41.71 7.94 -31.76
C SER A 312 42.71 8.95 -32.32
N SER A 313 44.00 8.73 -32.08
CA SER A 313 45.09 9.25 -32.90
C SER A 313 46.31 8.35 -32.78
N ASP A 314 46.74 7.87 -33.94
CA ASP A 314 47.94 7.09 -34.24
C ASP A 314 47.88 5.57 -34.05
N TYR A 315 47.56 4.92 -35.18
CA TYR A 315 47.88 3.55 -35.52
C TYR A 315 49.34 3.21 -35.14
N SER A 316 49.49 2.48 -34.05
CA SER A 316 50.55 1.48 -33.92
C SER A 316 49.98 0.32 -33.12
N GLU A 317 49.94 -0.86 -33.72
CA GLU A 317 49.58 -2.12 -33.05
C GLU A 317 50.39 -2.24 -31.75
N LYS A 318 49.73 -2.00 -30.62
CA LYS A 318 50.23 -2.35 -29.31
C LYS A 318 49.25 -3.33 -28.70
N GLU A 319 49.70 -4.57 -28.55
CA GLU A 319 48.99 -5.64 -27.85
C GLU A 319 48.39 -5.11 -26.54
N SER A 320 47.11 -5.41 -26.34
CA SER A 320 46.35 -4.98 -25.17
C SER A 320 46.92 -5.58 -23.88
N PHE A 321 46.73 -4.88 -22.75
CA PHE A 321 47.16 -5.38 -21.43
C PHE A 321 46.49 -6.72 -21.08
N SER A 322 45.25 -6.92 -21.53
CA SER A 322 44.50 -8.18 -21.40
C SER A 322 45.13 -9.32 -22.22
N GLU A 323 45.61 -9.07 -23.45
CA GLU A 323 46.33 -10.08 -24.25
C GLU A 323 47.68 -10.45 -23.63
N ARG A 324 48.44 -9.46 -23.11
CA ARG A 324 49.69 -9.72 -22.37
C ARG A 324 49.46 -10.54 -21.11
N GLN A 325 48.35 -10.29 -20.40
CA GLN A 325 48.02 -11.04 -19.20
C GLN A 325 47.54 -12.45 -19.53
N TYR A 326 46.69 -12.61 -20.56
CA TYR A 326 46.22 -13.91 -21.03
C TYR A 326 47.36 -14.82 -21.46
N ARG A 327 48.35 -14.29 -22.20
CA ARG A 327 49.56 -15.04 -22.61
C ARG A 327 50.43 -15.46 -21.43
N LYS A 328 50.51 -14.65 -20.37
CA LYS A 328 51.21 -15.00 -19.12
C LYS A 328 50.50 -16.09 -18.31
N THR A 329 49.17 -16.09 -18.27
CA THR A 329 48.39 -17.10 -17.53
C THR A 329 48.19 -18.40 -18.30
N CYS A 330 48.04 -18.36 -19.63
CA CYS A 330 47.65 -19.53 -20.43
C CYS A 330 48.77 -20.06 -21.33
N GLY A 331 49.87 -19.31 -21.54
CA GLY A 331 51.01 -19.76 -22.35
C GLY A 331 52.09 -20.55 -21.57
N GLY A 332 51.86 -20.79 -20.27
CA GLY A 332 52.82 -21.43 -19.36
C GLY A 332 52.58 -22.92 -19.09
N GLN A 333 51.55 -23.53 -19.67
CA GLN A 333 51.37 -24.99 -19.65
C GLN A 333 51.37 -25.47 -21.10
N ARG A 334 52.42 -26.24 -21.42
CA ARG A 334 52.73 -26.82 -22.73
C ARG A 334 51.52 -27.42 -23.44
#